data_AF-A0AAV9P9P6-F1
#
_entry.id   AF-A0AAV9P9P6-F1
#
_cell.length_a   1.000
_cell.length_b   1.000
_cell.length_c   1.000
_cell.angle_alpha   90.00
_cell.angle_beta   90.00
_cell.angle_gamma   90.00
#
_symmetry.space_group_name_H-M   'P 1'
#
loop_
_entity.id
_entity.type
_entity.pdbx_description
1 polymer ?
#
loop_
_entity_poly.entity_id
_entity_poly.type
_entity_poly.pdbx_seq_one_letter_code
_entity_poly.pdbx_strand_id
1 'polypeptide(L)'
;MASSPLSTTAYASEHFMEGAGAVLFRLSDRKICLIQDRATGEWLLASGRRNIDEERQTAALRGVWRKTGYCCRMLPITLKTWAPLCYDEGELDVVDEAREEAGTCEPFMFPHRTSRSGAFKITWWYVAAMNEQNPAPEDTEFETRLFDFEGAAQTLTYQSDRDVVHKAIAIFRTSFAELLGDVIRWALDDQWCPGAYAQQ
;
A
#
# COMPACT_ATOMS: atom_id res chain seq x y z
N MET A 1 -25.99 -26.14 -18.49
CA MET A 1 -25.02 -25.20 -17.90
C MET A 1 -25.68 -23.84 -17.86
N ALA A 2 -25.93 -23.29 -16.67
CA ALA A 2 -26.37 -21.90 -16.57
C ALA A 2 -25.19 -20.98 -16.92
N SER A 3 -25.43 -19.98 -17.76
CA SER A 3 -24.43 -18.97 -18.13
C SER A 3 -24.83 -17.66 -17.47
N SER A 4 -23.86 -16.98 -16.84
CA SER A 4 -24.07 -15.63 -16.33
C SER A 4 -24.29 -14.68 -17.50
N PRO A 5 -25.20 -13.70 -17.40
CA PRO A 5 -25.32 -12.64 -18.40
C PRO A 5 -24.11 -11.69 -18.40
N LEU A 6 -23.24 -11.78 -17.39
CA LEU A 6 -22.04 -10.94 -17.26
C LEU A 6 -20.82 -11.65 -17.87
N SER A 7 -19.96 -10.88 -18.56
CA SER A 7 -18.70 -11.39 -19.08
C SER A 7 -17.74 -11.71 -17.94
N THR A 8 -17.27 -12.95 -17.87
CA THR A 8 -16.31 -13.41 -16.86
C THR A 8 -14.98 -13.76 -17.50
N THR A 9 -13.88 -13.25 -16.93
CA THR A 9 -12.51 -13.69 -17.24
C THR A 9 -11.94 -14.37 -16.00
N ALA A 10 -11.36 -15.56 -16.17
CA ALA A 10 -10.76 -16.33 -15.09
C ALA A 10 -9.28 -16.60 -15.39
N TYR A 11 -8.45 -16.51 -14.35
CA TYR A 11 -7.03 -16.83 -14.40
C TYR A 11 -6.73 -17.96 -13.41
N ALA A 12 -6.14 -19.05 -13.90
CA ALA A 12 -5.63 -20.12 -13.04
C ALA A 12 -4.36 -19.66 -12.30
N SER A 13 -3.99 -20.34 -11.20
CA SER A 13 -2.91 -19.89 -10.29
C SER A 13 -1.54 -19.79 -10.96
N GLU A 14 -1.28 -20.60 -11.99
CA GLU A 14 -0.08 -20.55 -12.82
C GLU A 14 -0.03 -19.35 -13.77
N HIS A 15 -1.15 -18.64 -13.95
CA HIS A 15 -1.31 -17.54 -14.88
C HIS A 15 -1.42 -16.18 -14.22
N PHE A 16 -1.42 -16.10 -12.88
CA PHE A 16 -1.36 -14.83 -12.18
C PHE A 16 -0.34 -14.80 -11.05
N MET A 17 0.05 -13.59 -10.65
CA MET A 17 0.89 -13.34 -9.49
C MET A 17 0.39 -12.14 -8.71
N GLU A 18 0.52 -12.20 -7.39
CA GLU A 18 0.17 -11.12 -6.49
C GLU A 18 1.43 -10.47 -5.90
N GLY A 19 1.43 -9.14 -5.92
CA GLY A 19 2.33 -8.32 -5.12
C GLY A 19 1.55 -7.43 -4.17
N ALA A 20 2.26 -6.88 -3.21
CA ALA A 20 1.73 -5.87 -2.30
C ALA A 20 2.80 -4.82 -2.00
N GLY A 21 2.39 -3.58 -1.82
CA GLY A 21 3.26 -2.47 -1.47
C GLY A 21 2.51 -1.39 -0.72
N ALA A 22 3.23 -0.36 -0.27
CA ALA A 22 2.62 0.77 0.39
C ALA A 22 3.19 2.10 -0.10
N VAL A 23 2.35 3.11 -0.15
CA VAL A 23 2.81 4.51 -0.21
C VAL A 23 3.22 4.87 1.21
N LEU A 24 4.53 5.02 1.40
CA LEU A 24 5.13 5.21 2.72
C LEU A 24 5.24 6.69 3.05
N PHE A 25 4.43 7.14 4.01
CA PHE A 25 4.39 8.51 4.49
C PHE A 25 5.34 8.73 5.67
N ARG A 26 6.05 9.86 5.64
CA ARG A 26 6.63 10.51 6.81
C ARG A 26 5.65 11.55 7.32
N LEU A 27 5.20 11.39 8.56
CA LEU A 27 4.12 12.21 9.08
C LEU A 27 4.62 13.55 9.62
N SER A 28 5.82 13.58 10.22
CA SER A 28 6.39 14.78 10.83
C SER A 28 6.52 15.97 9.85
N ASP A 29 6.92 15.68 8.61
CA ASP A 29 7.18 16.69 7.58
C ASP A 29 6.38 16.48 6.28
N ARG A 30 5.36 15.60 6.32
CA ARG A 30 4.43 15.32 5.22
C ARG A 30 5.15 14.97 3.91
N LYS A 31 6.04 13.98 3.99
CA LYS A 31 6.76 13.47 2.83
C LYS A 31 6.34 12.06 2.47
N ILE A 32 6.65 11.66 1.24
CA ILE A 32 6.51 10.30 0.74
C ILE A 32 7.89 9.77 0.41
N CYS A 33 8.13 8.53 0.83
CA CYS A 33 9.36 7.80 0.56
C CYS A 33 9.27 7.09 -0.79
N LEU A 34 10.21 7.37 -1.68
CA LEU A 34 10.39 6.67 -2.96
C LEU A 34 11.73 5.94 -2.96
N ILE A 35 11.83 4.94 -3.83
CA ILE A 35 13.08 4.22 -4.10
C ILE A 35 13.53 4.48 -5.54
N GLN A 36 14.84 4.61 -5.74
CA GLN A 36 15.47 4.58 -7.04
C GLN A 36 16.18 3.24 -7.21
N ASP A 37 15.83 2.51 -8.25
CA ASP A 37 16.59 1.33 -8.68
C ASP A 37 17.94 1.80 -9.22
N ARG A 38 19.05 1.40 -8.57
CA ARG A 38 20.40 1.83 -8.96
C ARG A 38 20.82 1.29 -10.33
N ALA A 39 20.27 0.18 -10.77
CA ALA A 39 20.63 -0.44 -12.04
C ALA A 39 19.95 0.26 -13.24
N THR A 40 18.71 0.71 -13.07
CA THR A 40 17.92 1.32 -14.15
C THR A 40 17.80 2.84 -14.03
N GLY A 41 18.06 3.40 -12.84
CA GLY A 41 17.81 4.80 -12.51
C GLY A 41 16.33 5.13 -12.30
N GLU A 42 15.43 4.15 -12.36
CA GLU A 42 13.98 4.33 -12.26
C GLU A 42 13.55 4.64 -10.82
N TRP A 43 12.74 5.68 -10.66
CA TRP A 43 12.02 5.99 -9.42
C TRP A 43 10.70 5.23 -9.33
N LEU A 44 10.52 4.48 -8.24
CA LEU A 44 9.43 3.53 -8.03
C LEU A 44 8.84 3.64 -6.62
N LEU A 45 7.64 3.07 -6.46
CA LEU A 45 7.08 2.74 -5.15
C LEU A 45 7.61 1.40 -4.63
N ALA A 46 7.76 1.29 -3.31
CA ALA A 46 8.24 0.07 -2.67
C ALA A 46 7.12 -0.99 -2.59
N SER A 47 7.35 -2.12 -3.25
CA SER A 47 6.46 -3.29 -3.26
C SER A 47 7.25 -4.59 -3.39
N GLY A 48 6.65 -5.69 -2.93
CA GLY A 48 7.18 -7.05 -3.02
C GLY A 48 6.19 -8.02 -3.65
N ARG A 49 6.68 -9.18 -4.09
CA ARG A 49 5.81 -10.33 -4.39
C ARG A 49 5.33 -10.96 -3.09
N ARG A 50 4.08 -11.39 -3.05
CA ARG A 50 3.52 -12.15 -1.94
C ARG A 50 4.10 -13.57 -1.94
N ASN A 51 4.52 -14.06 -0.78
CA ASN A 51 4.91 -15.45 -0.61
C ASN A 51 3.67 -16.36 -0.52
N ILE A 52 3.85 -17.67 -0.67
CA ILE A 52 2.80 -18.66 -0.40
C ILE A 52 2.38 -18.50 1.08
N ASP A 53 1.07 -18.54 1.32
CA ASP A 53 0.44 -18.42 2.65
C ASP A 53 0.70 -17.09 3.41
N GLU A 54 1.28 -16.09 2.76
CA GLU A 54 1.54 -14.78 3.39
C GLU A 54 0.36 -13.80 3.22
N GLU A 55 0.00 -13.08 4.26
CA GLU A 55 -0.99 -12.00 4.19
C GLU A 55 -0.51 -10.84 3.31
N ARG A 56 -1.43 -10.20 2.57
CA ARG A 56 -1.09 -9.08 1.67
C ARG A 56 -0.47 -7.90 2.41
N GLN A 57 -0.98 -7.56 3.59
CA GLN A 57 -0.43 -6.50 4.42
C GLN A 57 1.00 -6.83 4.86
N THR A 58 1.22 -8.05 5.35
CA THR A 58 2.57 -8.54 5.73
C THR A 58 3.54 -8.48 4.55
N ALA A 59 3.11 -8.90 3.36
CA ALA A 59 3.91 -8.80 2.13
C ALA A 59 4.27 -7.35 1.77
N ALA A 60 3.33 -6.41 1.93
CA ALA A 60 3.57 -4.99 1.70
C ALA A 60 4.62 -4.43 2.66
N LEU A 61 4.47 -4.68 3.97
CA LEU A 61 5.41 -4.19 4.99
C LEU A 61 6.82 -4.80 4.81
N ARG A 62 6.91 -6.11 4.56
CA ARG A 62 8.18 -6.77 4.21
C ARG A 62 8.80 -6.19 2.94
N GLY A 63 7.99 -5.95 1.90
CA GLY A 63 8.46 -5.37 0.64
C GLY A 63 8.99 -3.96 0.80
N VAL A 64 8.31 -3.12 1.60
CA VAL A 64 8.76 -1.78 1.96
C VAL A 64 10.06 -1.84 2.74
N TRP A 65 10.13 -2.66 3.79
CA TRP A 65 11.33 -2.79 4.61
C TRP A 65 12.53 -3.26 3.79
N ARG A 66 12.39 -4.32 2.98
CA ARG A 66 13.49 -4.86 2.15
C ARG A 66 14.06 -3.84 1.15
N LYS A 67 13.23 -2.92 0.66
CA LYS A 67 13.63 -1.96 -0.39
C LYS A 67 14.02 -0.59 0.13
N THR A 68 13.38 -0.13 1.20
CA THR A 68 13.58 1.21 1.75
C THR A 68 14.44 1.20 3.00
N GLY A 69 14.55 0.06 3.67
CA GLY A 69 15.17 -0.02 4.99
C GLY A 69 14.29 0.41 6.15
N TYR A 70 13.24 1.17 5.89
CA TYR A 70 12.40 1.72 6.95
C TYR A 70 11.40 0.69 7.46
N CYS A 71 11.32 0.56 8.78
CA CYS A 71 10.18 -0.07 9.42
C CYS A 71 8.95 0.82 9.22
N CYS A 72 7.80 0.21 9.00
CA CYS A 72 6.56 0.93 8.79
C CYS A 72 5.36 0.11 9.24
N ARG A 73 4.24 0.78 9.43
CA ARG A 73 2.96 0.15 9.78
C ARG A 73 1.85 0.67 8.89
N MET A 74 0.79 -0.11 8.75
CA MET A 74 -0.41 0.35 8.06
C MET A 74 -0.99 1.56 8.77
N LEU A 75 -1.37 2.56 8.00
CA LEU A 75 -1.99 3.76 8.49
C LEU A 75 -3.52 3.60 8.34
N PRO A 76 -4.30 3.62 9.44
CA PRO A 76 -5.74 3.56 9.37
C PRO A 76 -6.29 4.77 8.62
N ILE A 77 -7.03 4.52 7.54
CA ILE A 77 -7.52 5.53 6.60
C ILE A 77 -9.04 5.48 6.50
N THR A 78 -9.62 6.55 5.96
CA THR A 78 -11.03 6.59 5.56
C THR A 78 -11.13 6.22 4.08
N LEU A 79 -11.89 5.16 3.78
CA LEU A 79 -12.04 4.63 2.43
C LEU A 79 -13.51 4.44 2.07
N LYS A 80 -13.85 4.81 0.83
CA LYS A 80 -15.10 4.38 0.21
C LYS A 80 -14.89 3.00 -0.42
N THR A 81 -15.58 1.99 0.09
CA THR A 81 -15.39 0.57 -0.27
C THR A 81 -16.72 -0.14 -0.52
N TRP A 82 -16.68 -1.18 -1.35
CA TRP A 82 -17.79 -2.11 -1.57
C TRP A 82 -17.76 -3.30 -0.59
N ALA A 83 -16.74 -3.37 0.28
CA ALA A 83 -16.64 -4.42 1.27
C ALA A 83 -17.82 -4.34 2.27
N PRO A 84 -18.39 -5.49 2.67
CA PRO A 84 -19.36 -5.53 3.76
C PRO A 84 -18.70 -5.11 5.09
N LEU A 85 -19.52 -4.60 6.01
CA LEU A 85 -19.06 -4.34 7.37
C LEU A 85 -18.81 -5.68 8.09
N CYS A 86 -17.85 -5.72 9.02
CA CYS A 86 -17.47 -6.95 9.73
C CYS A 86 -18.48 -7.41 10.78
N TYR A 87 -19.51 -6.61 11.06
CA TYR A 87 -20.58 -6.96 11.98
C TYR A 87 -21.78 -7.51 11.20
N ASP A 88 -22.08 -8.79 11.43
CA ASP A 88 -23.37 -9.41 11.11
C ASP A 88 -24.45 -8.76 12.00
N GLU A 89 -24.93 -7.58 11.62
CA GLU A 89 -26.27 -7.18 12.01
C GLU A 89 -27.22 -7.97 11.10
N GLY A 90 -27.54 -9.18 11.54
CA GLY A 90 -28.47 -10.07 10.85
C GLY A 90 -29.70 -9.30 10.36
N GLU A 91 -30.08 -9.59 9.12
CA GLU A 91 -31.34 -9.13 8.50
C GLU A 91 -31.48 -7.64 8.15
N LEU A 92 -30.40 -6.87 8.02
CA LEU A 92 -30.50 -5.60 7.30
C LEU A 92 -30.32 -5.86 5.80
N ASP A 93 -31.31 -5.45 4.99
CA ASP A 93 -31.20 -5.27 3.54
C ASP A 93 -30.15 -4.16 3.28
N VAL A 94 -28.87 -4.51 3.44
CA VAL A 94 -27.78 -3.58 3.21
C VAL A 94 -27.73 -3.33 1.71
N VAL A 95 -27.98 -2.07 1.33
CA VAL A 95 -27.94 -1.64 -0.07
C VAL A 95 -26.58 -2.00 -0.66
N ASP A 96 -26.61 -2.62 -1.85
CA ASP A 96 -25.41 -2.94 -2.62
C ASP A 96 -24.83 -1.66 -3.23
N GLU A 97 -24.18 -0.87 -2.37
CA GLU A 97 -23.48 0.34 -2.73
C GLU A 97 -22.19 0.53 -1.92
N ALA A 98 -21.27 1.29 -2.52
CA ALA A 98 -20.03 1.66 -1.87
C ALA A 98 -20.27 2.61 -0.69
N ARG A 99 -19.78 2.23 0.49
CA ARG A 99 -19.90 2.96 1.75
C ARG A 99 -18.56 3.51 2.21
N GLU A 100 -18.60 4.58 2.98
CA GLU A 100 -17.40 5.15 3.60
C GLU A 100 -17.18 4.50 4.96
N GLU A 101 -15.96 4.01 5.19
CA GLU A 101 -15.54 3.39 6.44
C GLU A 101 -14.24 4.05 6.91
N ALA A 102 -14.18 4.42 8.19
CA ALA A 102 -13.04 5.10 8.80
C ALA A 102 -12.17 4.11 9.60
N GLY A 103 -10.87 4.40 9.72
CA GLY A 103 -9.97 3.61 10.56
C GLY A 103 -9.61 2.24 9.98
N THR A 104 -9.80 2.03 8.67
CA THR A 104 -9.49 0.76 8.01
C THR A 104 -8.06 0.73 7.45
N CYS A 105 -7.46 -0.45 7.40
CA CYS A 105 -6.14 -0.69 6.78
C CYS A 105 -6.25 -1.51 5.47
N GLU A 106 -7.42 -1.50 4.81
CA GLU A 106 -7.63 -2.18 3.53
C GLU A 106 -6.80 -1.57 2.38
N PRO A 107 -6.48 -2.33 1.32
CA PRO A 107 -5.80 -1.79 0.16
C PRO A 107 -6.71 -0.80 -0.57
N PHE A 108 -6.18 0.35 -0.95
CA PHE A 108 -6.97 1.42 -1.55
C PHE A 108 -6.99 1.39 -3.09
N MET A 109 -6.08 0.64 -3.71
CA MET A 109 -5.95 0.53 -5.16
C MET A 109 -5.21 -0.76 -5.54
N PHE A 110 -5.54 -1.32 -6.69
CA PHE A 110 -4.75 -2.39 -7.31
C PHE A 110 -4.60 -2.17 -8.83
N PRO A 111 -3.44 -1.72 -9.33
CA PRO A 111 -3.14 -1.84 -10.74
C PRO A 111 -2.90 -3.31 -11.10
N HIS A 112 -3.33 -3.68 -12.29
CA HIS A 112 -2.99 -4.95 -12.91
C HIS A 112 -2.20 -4.72 -14.20
N ARG A 113 -1.33 -5.66 -14.55
CA ARG A 113 -0.55 -5.62 -15.81
C ARG A 113 -0.16 -7.02 -16.25
N THR A 114 0.06 -7.20 -17.54
CA THR A 114 0.73 -8.40 -18.05
C THR A 114 2.22 -8.31 -17.76
N SER A 115 2.79 -9.33 -17.12
CA SER A 115 4.21 -9.41 -16.84
C SER A 115 5.01 -9.73 -18.11
N ARG A 116 6.34 -9.58 -18.05
CA ARG A 116 7.22 -10.00 -19.16
C ARG A 116 7.10 -11.50 -19.49
N SER A 117 6.67 -12.32 -18.53
CA SER A 117 6.44 -13.77 -18.74
C SER A 117 5.03 -14.08 -19.24
N GLY A 118 4.21 -13.06 -19.54
CA GLY A 118 2.82 -13.22 -19.97
C GLY A 118 1.80 -13.44 -18.83
N ALA A 119 2.27 -13.61 -17.59
CA ALA A 119 1.40 -13.82 -16.43
C ALA A 119 0.72 -12.51 -15.98
N PHE A 120 -0.53 -12.58 -15.56
CA PHE A 120 -1.29 -11.46 -15.02
C PHE A 120 -0.77 -11.06 -13.64
N LYS A 121 -0.29 -9.83 -13.48
CA LYS A 121 0.24 -9.34 -12.21
C LYS A 121 -0.71 -8.35 -11.58
N ILE A 122 -1.11 -8.61 -10.34
CA ILE A 122 -1.86 -7.69 -9.48
C ILE A 122 -0.91 -7.12 -8.43
N THR A 123 -1.04 -5.84 -8.07
CA THR A 123 -0.30 -5.26 -6.95
C THR A 123 -1.26 -4.51 -6.03
N TRP A 124 -1.41 -4.96 -4.79
CA TRP A 124 -2.25 -4.31 -3.79
C TRP A 124 -1.50 -3.16 -3.11
N TRP A 125 -2.08 -1.96 -3.10
CA TRP A 125 -1.46 -0.78 -2.49
C TRP A 125 -2.15 -0.36 -1.21
N TYR A 126 -1.34 -0.15 -0.18
CA TYR A 126 -1.74 0.32 1.13
C TYR A 126 -1.17 1.72 1.43
N VAL A 127 -1.73 2.40 2.41
CA VAL A 127 -1.14 3.60 3.00
C VAL A 127 -0.41 3.18 4.27
N ALA A 128 0.86 3.57 4.40
CA ALA A 128 1.68 3.23 5.56
C ALA A 128 2.37 4.46 6.13
N ALA A 129 2.64 4.45 7.43
CA ALA A 129 3.48 5.44 8.10
C ALA A 129 4.83 4.82 8.44
N MET A 130 5.91 5.57 8.17
CA MET A 130 7.25 5.15 8.53
C MET A 130 7.52 5.37 10.03
N ASN A 131 8.28 4.47 10.62
CA ASN A 131 8.95 4.71 11.89
C ASN A 131 10.13 5.66 11.60
N GLU A 132 10.13 6.84 12.22
CA GLU A 132 11.10 7.90 11.96
C GLU A 132 12.36 7.77 12.83
N GLN A 133 12.29 6.97 13.89
CA GLN A 133 13.35 6.72 14.86
C GLN A 133 14.35 5.67 14.40
N ASN A 134 13.96 4.80 13.45
CA ASN A 134 14.83 3.76 12.91
C ASN A 134 15.21 4.06 11.45
N PRO A 135 16.35 4.72 11.20
CA PRO A 135 16.77 5.07 9.85
C PRO A 135 17.06 3.82 9.01
N ALA A 136 16.91 3.95 7.70
CA ALA A 136 17.19 2.89 6.74
C ALA A 136 18.65 2.38 6.85
N PRO A 137 18.92 1.08 6.65
CA PRO A 137 20.28 0.57 6.50
C PRO A 137 20.97 1.20 5.29
N GLU A 138 22.29 1.38 5.38
CA GLU A 138 23.10 2.07 4.36
C GLU A 138 23.34 1.24 3.08
N ASP A 139 22.93 -0.04 3.04
CA ASP A 139 23.26 -0.96 1.94
C ASP A 139 22.02 -1.73 1.44
N THR A 140 21.26 -1.09 0.54
CA THR A 140 20.23 -1.77 -0.25
C THR A 140 20.49 -1.55 -1.74
N GLU A 141 19.99 -2.45 -2.59
CA GLU A 141 20.04 -2.31 -4.07
C GLU A 141 19.35 -1.03 -4.56
N PHE A 142 18.58 -0.36 -3.69
CA PHE A 142 17.84 0.84 -3.96
C PHE A 142 18.42 2.04 -3.22
N GLU A 143 18.36 3.22 -3.84
CA GLU A 143 18.54 4.47 -3.11
C GLU A 143 17.18 4.97 -2.62
N THR A 144 17.08 5.34 -1.35
CA THR A 144 15.82 5.80 -0.77
C THR A 144 15.84 7.31 -0.56
N ARG A 145 14.82 8.02 -1.06
CA ARG A 145 14.67 9.47 -0.88
C ARG A 145 13.25 9.86 -0.53
N LEU A 146 13.12 11.00 0.13
CA LEU A 146 11.85 11.56 0.56
C LEU A 146 11.54 12.79 -0.26
N PHE A 147 10.29 12.89 -0.66
CA PHE A 147 9.79 13.99 -1.45
C PHE A 147 8.56 14.56 -0.77
N ASP A 148 8.29 15.85 -0.95
CA ASP A 148 6.94 16.33 -0.67
C ASP A 148 5.92 15.63 -1.59
N PHE A 149 4.63 15.80 -1.29
CA PHE A 149 3.58 15.06 -1.98
C PHE A 149 3.57 15.26 -3.50
N GLU A 150 3.80 16.49 -3.95
CA GLU A 150 3.77 16.81 -5.38
C GLU A 150 5.06 16.36 -6.07
N GLY A 151 6.20 16.60 -5.45
CA GLY A 151 7.49 16.12 -5.91
C GLY A 151 7.54 14.60 -6.02
N ALA A 152 6.90 13.86 -5.11
CA ALA A 152 6.82 12.41 -5.20
C ALA A 152 6.08 11.96 -6.48
N ALA A 153 4.91 12.55 -6.74
CA ALA A 153 4.10 12.21 -7.92
C ALA A 153 4.82 12.58 -9.24
N GLN A 154 5.53 13.70 -9.26
CA GLN A 154 6.30 14.14 -10.44
C GLN A 154 7.57 13.31 -10.67
N THR A 155 8.19 12.81 -9.61
CA THR A 155 9.46 12.06 -9.68
C THR A 155 9.28 10.63 -10.18
N LEU A 156 8.15 9.97 -9.86
CA LEU A 156 7.91 8.58 -10.24
C LEU A 156 8.00 8.35 -11.75
N THR A 157 8.62 7.25 -12.16
CA THR A 157 8.91 6.96 -13.58
C THR A 157 7.66 6.57 -14.35
N TYR A 158 6.81 5.72 -13.74
CA TYR A 158 5.65 5.13 -14.41
C TYR A 158 4.36 5.84 -14.02
N GLN A 159 3.52 6.16 -15.01
CA GLN A 159 2.23 6.81 -14.78
C GLN A 159 1.34 6.02 -13.82
N SER A 160 1.35 4.68 -13.89
CA SER A 160 0.58 3.85 -12.97
C SER A 160 0.94 4.08 -11.49
N ASP A 161 2.21 4.32 -11.20
CA ASP A 161 2.67 4.57 -9.83
C ASP A 161 2.30 6.01 -9.41
N ARG A 162 2.30 6.97 -10.35
CA ARG A 162 1.81 8.33 -10.11
C ARG A 162 0.33 8.34 -9.73
N ASP A 163 -0.49 7.57 -10.45
CA ASP A 163 -1.92 7.45 -10.17
C ASP A 163 -2.17 6.88 -8.76
N VAL A 164 -1.38 5.88 -8.36
CA VAL A 164 -1.39 5.31 -7.01
C VAL A 164 -1.05 6.37 -5.96
N VAL A 165 0.03 7.15 -6.17
CA VAL A 165 0.43 8.22 -5.24
C VAL A 165 -0.62 9.33 -5.15
N HIS A 166 -1.17 9.78 -6.28
CA HIS A 166 -2.23 10.79 -6.27
C HIS A 166 -3.45 10.34 -5.48
N LYS A 167 -3.88 9.08 -5.66
CA LYS A 167 -4.99 8.52 -4.89
C LYS A 167 -4.65 8.41 -3.41
N ALA A 168 -3.44 7.97 -3.06
CA ALA A 168 -2.98 7.90 -1.67
C ALA A 168 -2.94 9.29 -1.00
N ILE A 169 -2.46 10.33 -1.69
CA ILE A 169 -2.43 11.71 -1.19
C ILE A 169 -3.86 12.21 -0.92
N ALA A 170 -4.79 11.95 -1.85
CA ALA A 170 -6.19 12.33 -1.67
C ALA A 170 -6.80 11.66 -0.43
N ILE A 171 -6.58 10.34 -0.28
CA ILE A 171 -7.04 9.59 0.89
C ILE A 171 -6.42 10.11 2.18
N PHE A 172 -5.11 10.36 2.18
CA PHE A 172 -4.38 10.88 3.33
C PHE A 172 -4.96 12.24 3.77
N ARG A 173 -5.19 13.15 2.82
CA ARG A 173 -5.78 14.46 3.12
C ARG A 173 -7.18 14.34 3.70
N THR A 174 -8.03 13.48 3.15
CA THR A 174 -9.39 13.26 3.69
C THR A 174 -9.35 12.62 5.07
N SER A 175 -8.52 11.60 5.26
CA SER A 175 -8.46 10.82 6.51
C SER A 175 -7.93 11.64 7.69
N PHE A 176 -7.10 12.66 7.43
CA PHE A 176 -6.37 13.39 8.46
C PHE A 176 -6.57 14.91 8.44
N ALA A 177 -7.62 15.41 7.77
CA ALA A 177 -7.90 16.84 7.65
C ALA A 177 -7.99 17.55 9.03
N GLU A 178 -8.53 16.87 10.05
CA GLU A 178 -8.82 17.45 11.38
C GLU A 178 -8.01 16.80 12.52
N LEU A 179 -7.30 15.70 12.26
CA LEU A 179 -6.74 14.82 13.30
C LEU A 179 -5.20 14.71 13.31
N LEU A 180 -4.51 15.55 12.52
CA LEU A 180 -3.05 15.47 12.36
C LEU A 180 -2.29 15.45 13.70
N GLY A 181 -2.73 16.18 14.72
CA GLY A 181 -2.06 16.22 16.03
C GLY A 181 -2.06 14.88 16.77
N ASP A 182 -3.22 14.25 16.89
CA ASP A 182 -3.38 12.99 17.65
C ASP A 182 -2.94 11.77 16.84
N VAL A 183 -3.09 11.81 15.51
CA VAL A 183 -2.60 10.76 14.60
C VAL A 183 -1.07 10.73 14.58
N ILE A 184 -0.41 11.90 14.56
CA ILE A 184 1.05 11.98 14.68
C ILE A 184 1.50 11.40 16.02
N ARG A 185 0.84 11.72 17.13
CA ARG A 185 1.17 11.15 18.45
C ARG A 185 1.00 9.63 18.48
N TRP A 186 -0.10 9.11 17.95
CA TRP A 186 -0.32 7.66 17.83
C TRP A 186 0.73 6.99 16.93
N ALA A 187 1.21 7.68 15.90
CA ALA A 187 2.23 7.20 14.96
C ALA A 187 3.67 7.30 15.41
N LEU A 188 3.97 8.22 16.33
CA LEU A 188 5.30 8.41 16.87
C LEU A 188 5.50 7.72 18.24
N ASP A 189 4.51 7.00 18.76
CA ASP A 189 4.65 6.27 20.03
C ASP A 189 5.69 5.14 19.90
N ASP A 190 6.70 5.18 20.79
CA ASP A 190 7.96 4.43 20.74
C ASP A 190 7.83 2.94 21.10
N GLN A 191 6.63 2.43 21.39
CA GLN A 191 6.42 1.01 21.70
C GLN A 191 6.57 0.07 20.49
N TRP A 192 7.01 0.57 19.33
CA TRP A 192 6.93 -0.18 18.09
C TRP A 192 8.30 -0.42 17.44
N CYS A 193 8.88 -1.59 17.74
CA CYS A 193 10.12 -2.10 17.14
C CYS A 193 10.12 -3.64 17.09
N PRO A 194 10.94 -4.30 16.25
CA PRO A 194 10.55 -4.82 14.94
C PRO A 194 10.78 -6.35 14.88
N GLY A 195 9.93 -7.13 15.56
CA GLY A 195 10.19 -8.57 15.72
C GLY A 195 9.68 -9.50 14.61
N ALA A 196 8.71 -9.07 13.80
CA ALA A 196 7.87 -10.03 13.07
C ALA A 196 8.18 -10.22 11.57
N TYR A 197 8.87 -9.28 10.91
CA TYR A 197 9.04 -9.35 9.45
C TYR A 197 10.27 -10.14 8.99
N ALA A 198 11.09 -10.63 9.93
CA ALA A 198 12.38 -11.29 9.67
C ALA A 198 12.35 -12.83 9.80
N GLN A 199 11.18 -13.46 9.96
CA GLN A 199 11.05 -14.92 9.93
C GLN A 199 10.24 -15.36 8.71
N GLN A 200 10.91 -15.42 7.55
CA GLN A 200 10.82 -16.45 6.49
C GLN A 200 11.60 -16.03 5.24
#